data_AF-A0A6P2M1X8-F1
#
_entry.id   AF-A0A6P2M1X8-F1
#
_cell.length_a   1.000
_cell.length_b   1.000
_cell.length_c   1.000
_cell.angle_alpha   90.00
_cell.angle_beta   90.00
_cell.angle_gamma   90.00
#
_symmetry.space_group_name_H-M   'P 1'
#
loop_
_entity.id
_entity.type
_entity.pdbx_description
1 polymer ?
#
loop_
_entity_poly.entity_id
_entity_poly.type
_entity_poly.pdbx_seq_one_letter_code
_entity_poly.pdbx_strand_id
1 'polypeptide(L)'
;MSSDRSIPVSSEPACGTSASSSGPGPCGPASKPVETPSSVARRRFLQSAAAAATVGAAPHLHAQAQPAPAASPPHRAAIPPQPVRLDINGREYTLQLEPRVTLLDALREYAGLMGTKKGCDRGQCGACTVLVDGRRINACLTLAVMHDGRRITTVEGLARDGALSPLQQAFIEHDAFQCGYCTPGQLCSATAMLNEFAAGAASAATGDVRSRPAQLSDDEIRERMSGNLCRCGAYPNIVAAVRAVHAAKA
;
A
#
# COMPACT_ATOMS: atom_id res chain seq x y z
N MET A 1 -15.08 48.97 34.38
CA MET A 1 -15.38 49.61 33.08
C MET A 1 -15.05 48.57 32.00
N SER A 2 -15.76 47.44 31.97
CA SER A 2 -17.10 47.22 31.39
C SER A 2 -17.18 47.59 29.92
N SER A 3 -17.40 46.56 29.09
CA SER A 3 -18.13 46.49 27.81
C SER A 3 -17.61 45.24 27.10
N ASP A 4 -17.98 44.01 27.47
CA ASP A 4 -19.29 43.36 27.35
C ASP A 4 -20.00 43.65 26.01
N ARG A 5 -19.92 42.69 25.08
CA ARG A 5 -20.67 42.64 23.83
C ARG A 5 -21.11 41.21 23.57
N SER A 6 -22.26 40.89 24.17
CA SER A 6 -23.11 39.74 23.86
C SER A 6 -23.71 39.88 22.46
N ILE A 7 -23.65 38.81 21.67
CA ILE A 7 -24.35 38.67 20.38
C ILE A 7 -25.67 37.90 20.65
N PRO A 8 -26.83 38.38 20.15
CA PRO A 8 -28.10 37.69 20.34
C PRO A 8 -28.29 36.57 19.31
N VAL A 9 -28.75 35.40 19.76
CA VAL A 9 -29.26 34.33 18.90
C VAL A 9 -30.76 34.54 18.75
N SER A 10 -31.23 34.79 17.53
CA SER A 10 -32.64 34.95 17.20
C SER A 10 -33.30 33.59 16.94
N SER A 11 -34.51 33.49 17.51
CA SER A 11 -35.50 32.42 17.42
C SER A 11 -36.08 32.20 16.02
N GLU A 12 -36.47 30.95 15.75
CA GLU A 12 -37.24 30.47 14.59
C GLU A 12 -38.57 31.23 14.36
N PRO A 13 -39.15 31.07 13.15
CA PRO A 13 -40.59 30.89 13.04
C PRO A 13 -40.97 29.57 12.36
N ALA A 14 -41.95 28.91 12.96
CA ALA A 14 -42.68 27.76 12.43
C ALA A 14 -43.66 28.17 11.31
N CYS A 15 -43.89 27.28 10.35
CA CYS A 15 -45.12 27.25 9.57
C CYS A 15 -45.51 25.79 9.31
N GLY A 16 -46.75 25.45 9.65
CA GLY A 16 -47.24 24.09 9.76
C GLY A 16 -48.03 23.57 8.56
N THR A 17 -48.19 22.24 8.61
CA THR A 17 -49.37 21.43 8.25
C THR A 17 -50.02 21.60 6.87
N SER A 18 -49.94 20.52 6.08
CA SER A 18 -51.16 19.92 5.51
C SER A 18 -50.98 18.40 5.32
N ALA A 19 -52.07 17.67 5.55
CA ALA A 19 -52.16 16.23 5.62
C ALA A 19 -52.70 15.62 4.32
N SER A 20 -52.27 14.40 3.99
CA SER A 20 -53.03 13.40 3.22
C SER A 20 -52.37 12.02 3.46
N SER A 21 -52.98 11.19 4.30
CA SER A 21 -53.89 10.08 3.96
C SER A 21 -53.17 8.77 3.60
N SER A 22 -52.96 7.93 4.60
CA SER A 22 -52.64 6.50 4.42
C SER A 22 -53.55 5.68 5.33
N GLY A 23 -54.48 4.95 4.72
CA GLY A 23 -55.36 3.97 5.36
C GLY A 23 -54.64 2.66 5.72
N PRO A 24 -55.32 1.73 6.40
CA PRO A 24 -54.68 0.67 7.17
C PRO A 24 -54.39 -0.59 6.34
N GLY A 25 -53.15 -1.07 6.39
CA GLY A 25 -52.73 -2.41 5.94
C GLY A 25 -52.62 -3.39 7.13
N PRO A 26 -52.75 -4.71 6.90
CA PRO A 26 -53.18 -5.68 7.90
C PRO A 26 -52.10 -6.10 8.91
N CYS A 27 -52.58 -6.45 10.11
CA CYS A 27 -51.81 -7.07 11.19
C CYS A 27 -51.09 -8.35 10.75
N GLY A 28 -49.77 -8.35 10.85
CA GLY A 28 -48.93 -9.57 10.84
C GLY A 28 -48.85 -10.19 12.24
N PRO A 29 -48.65 -11.53 12.35
CA PRO A 29 -48.72 -12.23 13.63
C PRO A 29 -47.47 -12.00 14.49
N ALA A 30 -47.69 -12.02 15.81
CA ALA A 30 -46.69 -11.85 16.85
C ALA A 30 -45.54 -12.89 16.78
N SER A 31 -44.30 -12.42 16.91
CA SER A 31 -43.09 -13.24 17.03
C SER A 31 -43.08 -14.03 18.35
N LYS A 32 -42.84 -15.34 18.27
CA LYS A 32 -42.71 -16.24 19.44
C LYS A 32 -41.36 -16.04 20.19
N PRO A 33 -41.28 -16.33 21.50
CA PRO A 33 -40.04 -16.21 22.26
C PRO A 33 -39.04 -17.32 21.90
N VAL A 34 -37.75 -17.01 21.92
CA VAL A 34 -36.65 -17.97 21.85
C VAL A 34 -36.44 -18.58 23.24
N GLU A 35 -36.63 -19.89 23.37
CA GLU A 35 -36.33 -20.65 24.60
C GLU A 35 -34.83 -20.94 24.73
N THR A 36 -34.24 -20.56 25.87
CA THR A 36 -32.89 -20.95 26.28
C THR A 36 -32.96 -22.30 27.01
N PRO A 37 -32.11 -23.30 26.67
CA PRO A 37 -32.17 -24.59 27.35
C PRO A 37 -31.74 -24.48 28.82
N SER A 38 -32.53 -25.10 29.71
CA SER A 38 -32.37 -25.06 31.17
C SER A 38 -31.15 -25.86 31.67
N SER A 39 -30.64 -25.45 32.84
CA SER A 39 -29.43 -25.98 33.50
C SER A 39 -29.50 -27.46 33.89
N VAL A 40 -30.66 -28.10 33.82
CA VAL A 40 -30.87 -29.52 34.15
C VAL A 40 -30.42 -30.44 33.01
N ALA A 41 -30.47 -29.98 31.75
CA ALA A 41 -30.01 -30.75 30.58
C ALA A 41 -28.48 -30.90 30.52
N ARG A 42 -27.73 -29.89 30.97
CA ARG A 42 -26.26 -29.93 31.04
C ARG A 42 -25.72 -30.91 32.10
N ARG A 43 -26.46 -31.11 33.19
CA ARG A 43 -26.01 -31.95 34.32
C ARG A 43 -26.12 -33.45 34.05
N ARG A 44 -27.09 -33.88 33.23
CA ARG A 44 -27.25 -35.30 32.83
C ARG A 44 -26.24 -35.77 31.78
N PHE A 45 -25.74 -34.88 30.92
CA PHE A 45 -24.70 -35.19 29.94
C PHE A 45 -23.32 -35.44 30.61
N LEU A 46 -23.01 -34.71 31.68
CA LEU A 46 -21.76 -34.91 32.44
C LEU A 46 -21.77 -36.19 33.28
N GLN A 47 -22.95 -36.68 33.70
CA GLN A 47 -23.08 -37.90 34.49
C GLN A 47 -23.01 -39.19 33.65
N SER A 48 -23.18 -39.11 32.33
CA SER A 48 -23.11 -40.27 31.42
C SER A 48 -21.69 -40.58 30.93
N ALA A 49 -20.70 -39.73 31.20
CA ALA A 49 -19.30 -39.94 30.80
C ALA A 49 -18.48 -40.82 31.78
N ALA A 50 -19.04 -41.20 32.93
CA ALA A 50 -18.30 -41.91 33.99
C ALA A 50 -18.40 -43.46 33.95
N ALA A 51 -19.08 -44.05 32.96
CA ALA A 51 -19.35 -45.50 32.91
C ALA A 51 -18.89 -46.18 31.62
N ALA A 52 -17.63 -45.93 31.20
CA ALA A 52 -16.99 -46.70 30.13
C ALA A 52 -15.51 -46.98 30.46
N ALA A 53 -15.26 -47.50 31.66
CA ALA A 53 -13.98 -48.09 32.03
C ALA A 53 -14.20 -49.58 32.32
N THR A 54 -13.69 -50.46 31.44
CA THR A 54 -13.01 -51.75 31.75
C THR A 54 -13.10 -52.76 30.58
N VAL A 55 -12.26 -52.62 29.55
CA VAL A 55 -11.70 -53.79 28.83
C VAL A 55 -10.33 -53.41 28.23
N GLY A 56 -9.28 -54.17 28.57
CA GLY A 56 -8.09 -54.31 27.72
C GLY A 56 -6.82 -53.58 28.18
N ALA A 57 -6.19 -54.10 29.24
CA ALA A 57 -4.77 -53.90 29.46
C ALA A 57 -3.97 -54.68 28.40
N ALA A 58 -3.39 -53.97 27.43
CA ALA A 58 -2.24 -54.43 26.68
C ALA A 58 -1.30 -53.22 26.53
N PRO A 59 -0.04 -53.28 27.01
CA PRO A 59 0.89 -52.20 26.76
C PRO A 59 1.23 -52.25 25.27
N HIS A 60 0.57 -51.42 24.47
CA HIS A 60 1.11 -51.03 23.18
C HIS A 60 2.34 -50.13 23.41
N LEU A 61 3.39 -50.71 23.98
CA LEU A 61 4.76 -50.25 23.82
C LEU A 61 5.18 -50.61 22.38
N HIS A 62 4.49 -50.01 21.41
CA HIS A 62 5.16 -49.73 20.15
C HIS A 62 6.17 -48.64 20.48
N ALA A 63 7.42 -49.05 20.65
CA ALA A 63 8.53 -48.13 20.52
C ALA A 63 8.37 -47.46 19.14
N GLN A 64 7.79 -46.26 19.11
CA GLN A 64 7.89 -45.41 17.95
C GLN A 64 9.37 -45.08 17.85
N ALA A 65 10.09 -45.83 17.00
CA ALA A 65 11.40 -45.42 16.56
C ALA A 65 11.22 -44.02 15.95
N GLN A 66 11.62 -42.99 16.70
CA GLN A 66 11.73 -41.66 16.15
C GLN A 66 12.67 -41.79 14.94
N PRO A 67 12.24 -41.42 13.73
CA PRO A 67 13.16 -41.31 12.62
C PRO A 67 14.31 -40.43 13.09
N ALA A 68 15.56 -40.88 12.88
CA ALA A 68 16.72 -40.08 13.19
C ALA A 68 16.50 -38.65 12.65
N PRO A 69 16.84 -37.59 13.41
CA PRO A 69 16.64 -36.24 12.94
C PRO A 69 17.27 -36.14 11.56
N ALA A 70 16.44 -35.80 10.56
CA ALA A 70 16.91 -35.62 9.19
C ALA A 70 18.13 -34.71 9.24
N ALA A 71 19.25 -35.17 8.68
CA ALA A 71 20.47 -34.38 8.65
C ALA A 71 20.12 -32.99 8.15
N SER A 72 20.44 -31.96 8.94
CA SER A 72 20.22 -30.58 8.54
C SER A 72 20.79 -30.41 7.13
N PRO A 73 20.02 -29.87 6.18
CA PRO A 73 20.53 -29.66 4.83
C PRO A 73 21.85 -28.87 4.94
N PRO A 74 22.86 -29.20 4.13
CA PRO A 74 24.16 -28.56 4.23
C PRO A 74 23.97 -27.05 4.20
N HIS A 75 24.49 -26.36 5.21
CA HIS A 75 24.42 -24.92 5.29
C HIS A 75 25.14 -24.38 4.06
N ARG A 76 24.38 -23.79 3.12
CA ARG A 76 24.97 -23.19 1.92
C ARG A 76 26.05 -22.20 2.36
N ALA A 77 27.24 -22.34 1.81
CA ALA A 77 28.34 -21.42 2.05
C ALA A 77 27.88 -20.00 1.70
N ALA A 78 28.20 -19.03 2.55
CA ALA A 78 27.89 -17.63 2.30
C ALA A 78 28.66 -17.17 1.06
N ILE A 79 27.97 -16.54 0.10
CA ILE A 79 28.61 -15.91 -1.04
C ILE A 79 29.20 -14.59 -0.54
N PRO A 80 30.50 -14.32 -0.72
CA PRO A 80 31.11 -13.10 -0.23
C PRO A 80 30.53 -11.85 -0.92
N PRO A 81 30.46 -10.71 -0.22
CA PRO A 81 30.13 -9.43 -0.84
C PRO A 81 31.15 -9.03 -1.92
N GLN A 82 30.67 -8.39 -2.99
CA GLN A 82 31.49 -7.84 -4.08
C GLN A 82 31.23 -6.34 -4.26
N PRO A 83 32.20 -5.57 -4.78
CA PRO A 83 31.99 -4.16 -5.09
C PRO A 83 30.95 -3.98 -6.19
N VAL A 84 29.98 -3.10 -5.97
CA VAL A 84 28.99 -2.64 -6.94
C VAL A 84 29.01 -1.12 -6.96
N ARG A 85 29.19 -0.53 -8.14
CA ARG A 85 29.22 0.92 -8.36
C ARG A 85 27.84 1.40 -8.81
N LEU A 86 27.26 2.33 -8.09
CA LEU A 86 25.95 2.92 -8.39
C LEU A 86 26.07 4.44 -8.43
N ASP A 87 25.51 5.09 -9.46
CA ASP A 87 25.32 6.55 -9.46
C ASP A 87 23.93 6.83 -8.90
N ILE A 88 23.86 7.29 -7.65
CA ILE A 88 22.59 7.55 -6.95
C ILE A 88 22.44 9.04 -6.74
N ASN A 89 21.40 9.62 -7.33
CA ASN A 89 21.08 11.05 -7.26
C ASN A 89 22.26 11.96 -7.72
N GLY A 90 23.06 11.51 -8.68
CA GLY A 90 24.21 12.24 -9.22
C GLY A 90 25.50 12.08 -8.41
N ARG A 91 25.53 11.18 -7.42
CA ARG A 91 26.69 10.86 -6.60
C ARG A 91 27.06 9.39 -6.79
N GLU A 92 28.35 9.13 -7.00
CA GLU A 92 28.86 7.76 -7.08
C GLU A 92 28.97 7.11 -5.69
N TYR A 93 28.49 5.87 -5.60
CA TYR A 93 28.61 4.97 -4.46
C TYR A 93 29.30 3.69 -4.90
N THR A 94 30.29 3.22 -4.15
CA THR A 94 30.86 1.87 -4.29
C THR A 94 30.51 1.08 -3.04
N LEU A 95 29.63 0.08 -3.18
CA LEU A 95 29.06 -0.69 -2.07
C LEU A 95 29.53 -2.14 -2.12
N GLN A 96 29.87 -2.72 -0.96
CA GLN A 96 30.18 -4.14 -0.83
C GLN A 96 28.89 -4.94 -0.60
N LEU A 97 28.37 -5.60 -1.64
CA LEU A 97 27.05 -6.23 -1.63
C LEU A 97 27.12 -7.73 -1.93
N GLU A 98 26.36 -8.54 -1.17
CA GLU A 98 26.08 -9.91 -1.62
C GLU A 98 25.22 -9.88 -2.89
N PRO A 99 25.35 -10.86 -3.82
CA PRO A 99 24.59 -10.85 -5.07
C PRO A 99 23.07 -10.84 -4.91
N ARG A 100 22.56 -11.32 -3.77
CA ARG A 100 21.12 -11.36 -3.45
C ARG A 100 20.53 -10.03 -2.97
N VAL A 101 21.36 -9.03 -2.71
CA VAL A 101 20.88 -7.74 -2.20
C VAL A 101 20.05 -7.05 -3.29
N THR A 102 18.79 -6.77 -2.96
CA THR A 102 17.89 -6.04 -3.85
C THR A 102 18.38 -4.59 -4.03
N LEU A 103 18.02 -3.94 -5.13
CA LEU A 103 18.30 -2.51 -5.28
C LEU A 103 17.65 -1.70 -4.13
N LEU A 104 16.46 -2.12 -3.68
CA LEU A 104 15.78 -1.52 -2.54
C LEU A 104 16.64 -1.55 -1.27
N ASP A 105 17.20 -2.71 -0.93
CA ASP A 105 18.01 -2.87 0.28
C ASP A 105 19.37 -2.19 0.14
N ALA A 106 19.97 -2.20 -1.05
CA ALA A 106 21.19 -1.44 -1.32
C ALA A 106 20.99 0.07 -1.07
N LEU A 107 19.88 0.65 -1.54
CA LEU A 107 19.57 2.06 -1.33
C LEU A 107 19.36 2.38 0.16
N ARG A 108 18.60 1.56 0.86
CA ARG A 108 18.20 1.84 2.24
C ARG A 108 19.29 1.51 3.25
N GLU A 109 19.72 0.25 3.25
CA GLU A 109 20.51 -0.32 4.34
C GLU A 109 22.02 -0.11 4.12
N TYR A 110 22.46 0.06 2.87
CA TYR A 110 23.87 0.26 2.54
C TYR A 110 24.20 1.72 2.19
N ALA A 111 23.37 2.38 1.36
CA ALA A 111 23.58 3.79 1.01
C ALA A 111 22.94 4.78 2.01
N GLY A 112 22.10 4.31 2.93
CA GLY A 112 21.44 5.14 3.95
C GLY A 112 20.29 6.00 3.44
N LEU A 113 19.82 5.78 2.21
CA LEU A 113 18.77 6.56 1.55
C LEU A 113 17.39 5.96 1.85
N MET A 114 16.81 6.43 2.95
CA MET A 114 15.60 5.86 3.55
C MET A 114 14.29 6.32 2.89
N GLY A 115 14.34 7.22 1.91
CA GLY A 115 13.17 7.73 1.19
C GLY A 115 12.43 6.62 0.45
N THR A 116 13.14 5.71 -0.21
CA THR A 116 12.54 4.53 -0.86
C THR A 116 12.01 3.55 0.19
N LYS A 117 10.76 3.08 0.05
CA LYS A 117 10.07 2.31 1.10
C LYS A 117 9.89 0.83 0.75
N LYS A 118 10.01 -0.03 1.77
CA LYS A 118 9.69 -1.46 1.69
C LYS A 118 8.28 -1.73 2.24
N GLY A 119 7.28 -1.67 1.37
CA GLY A 119 5.88 -1.95 1.78
C GLY A 119 5.46 -3.41 1.69
N CYS A 120 5.97 -4.16 0.72
CA CYS A 120 5.54 -5.54 0.44
C CYS A 120 6.64 -6.53 0.06
N ASP A 121 7.77 -6.02 -0.44
CA ASP A 121 8.92 -6.80 -0.94
C ASP A 121 8.60 -7.86 -2.02
N ARG A 122 7.51 -7.64 -2.78
CA ARG A 122 7.02 -8.58 -3.80
C ARG A 122 6.31 -7.89 -4.97
N GLY A 123 6.69 -6.64 -5.25
CA GLY A 123 6.19 -5.85 -6.39
C GLY A 123 4.72 -5.42 -6.36
N GLN A 124 4.01 -5.60 -5.26
CA GLN A 124 2.56 -5.35 -5.19
C GLN A 124 2.15 -3.91 -4.91
N CYS A 125 2.97 -3.13 -4.19
CA CYS A 125 2.54 -1.84 -3.65
C CYS A 125 3.13 -0.59 -4.33
N GLY A 126 4.21 -0.73 -5.10
CA GLY A 126 4.91 0.41 -5.73
C GLY A 126 5.62 1.38 -4.76
N ALA A 127 5.57 1.18 -3.44
CA ALA A 127 6.23 2.07 -2.48
C ALA A 127 7.76 2.13 -2.62
N CYS A 128 8.34 1.11 -3.25
CA CYS A 128 9.77 1.02 -3.57
C CYS A 128 10.13 1.54 -4.97
N THR A 129 9.26 2.35 -5.59
CA THR A 129 9.52 2.85 -6.96
C THR A 129 10.69 3.83 -6.96
N VAL A 130 11.65 3.58 -7.83
CA VAL A 130 12.79 4.47 -8.14
C VAL A 130 12.93 4.59 -9.66
N LEU A 131 13.72 5.55 -10.12
CA LEU A 131 14.04 5.67 -11.56
C LEU A 131 15.42 5.10 -11.81
N VAL A 132 15.54 4.18 -12.76
CA VAL A 132 16.83 3.71 -13.29
C VAL A 132 16.93 4.16 -14.73
N ASP A 133 17.93 5.00 -15.02
CA ASP A 133 18.08 5.70 -16.31
C ASP A 133 16.78 6.36 -16.78
N GLY A 134 16.08 7.01 -15.85
CA GLY A 134 14.81 7.70 -16.10
C GLY A 134 13.57 6.79 -16.17
N ARG A 135 13.72 5.46 -16.15
CA ARG A 135 12.60 4.51 -16.18
C ARG A 135 12.21 4.09 -14.77
N ARG A 136 10.93 4.22 -14.42
CA ARG A 136 10.44 3.75 -13.11
C ARG A 136 10.45 2.23 -13.01
N ILE A 137 10.94 1.70 -11.90
CA ILE A 137 10.94 0.26 -11.59
C ILE A 137 10.66 0.00 -10.11
N ASN A 138 10.19 -1.20 -9.78
CA ASN A 138 10.10 -1.68 -8.40
C ASN A 138 11.48 -2.14 -7.92
N ALA A 139 12.12 -1.37 -7.03
CA ALA A 139 13.46 -1.70 -6.54
C ALA A 139 13.56 -3.03 -5.75
N CYS A 140 12.44 -3.54 -5.21
CA CYS A 140 12.42 -4.84 -4.52
C CYS A 140 12.52 -6.05 -5.47
N LEU A 141 12.23 -5.87 -6.77
CA LEU A 141 12.21 -6.96 -7.75
C LEU A 141 13.42 -6.96 -8.69
N THR A 142 14.52 -6.33 -8.26
CA THR A 142 15.77 -6.32 -9.01
C THR A 142 16.95 -6.35 -8.06
N LEU A 143 18.06 -6.94 -8.48
CA LEU A 143 19.28 -7.05 -7.69
C LEU A 143 20.17 -5.83 -7.92
N ALA A 144 20.83 -5.34 -6.89
CA ALA A 144 21.70 -4.17 -7.00
C ALA A 144 22.84 -4.40 -8.02
N VAL A 145 23.40 -5.61 -8.06
CA VAL A 145 24.44 -6.02 -9.02
C VAL A 145 24.02 -5.90 -10.49
N MET A 146 22.71 -5.93 -10.79
CA MET A 146 22.18 -5.76 -12.16
C MET A 146 22.21 -4.29 -12.62
N HIS A 147 22.54 -3.37 -11.71
CA HIS A 147 22.54 -1.93 -11.93
C HIS A 147 23.93 -1.31 -11.79
N ASP A 148 24.99 -2.11 -11.83
CA ASP A 148 26.37 -1.61 -11.83
C ASP A 148 26.59 -0.56 -12.94
N GLY A 149 27.13 0.58 -12.56
CA GLY A 149 27.37 1.75 -13.42
C GLY A 149 26.11 2.50 -13.88
N ARG A 150 24.90 2.13 -13.44
CA ARG A 150 23.65 2.77 -13.87
C ARG A 150 23.27 3.94 -12.98
N ARG A 151 22.53 4.89 -13.57
CA ARG A 151 22.00 6.05 -12.85
C ARG A 151 20.68 5.72 -12.18
N ILE A 152 20.60 6.00 -10.89
CA ILE A 152 19.44 5.78 -10.04
C ILE A 152 19.00 7.12 -9.47
N THR A 153 17.71 7.43 -9.61
CA THR A 153 17.08 8.58 -8.94
C THR A 153 16.04 8.07 -7.95
N THR A 154 16.22 8.42 -6.68
CA THR A 154 15.26 8.18 -5.61
C THR A 154 14.45 9.45 -5.32
N VAL A 155 13.51 9.41 -4.38
CA VAL A 155 12.70 10.58 -4.01
C VAL A 155 13.58 11.75 -3.52
N GLU A 156 14.68 11.47 -2.85
CA GLU A 156 15.65 12.45 -2.37
C GLU A 156 16.29 13.23 -3.52
N GLY A 157 16.46 12.61 -4.68
CA GLY A 157 17.03 13.23 -5.88
C GLY A 157 16.03 13.96 -6.77
N LEU A 158 14.74 14.01 -6.40
CA LEU A 158 13.73 14.78 -7.16
C LEU A 158 13.85 16.28 -6.90
N ALA A 159 14.21 16.67 -5.68
CA ALA A 159 14.54 18.05 -5.35
C ALA A 159 15.92 18.41 -5.92
N ARG A 160 16.09 19.65 -6.38
CA ARG A 160 17.36 20.16 -6.92
C ARG A 160 17.70 21.47 -6.25
N ASP A 161 18.96 21.65 -5.85
CA ASP A 161 19.48 22.89 -5.26
C ASP A 161 18.63 23.42 -4.08
N GLY A 162 18.08 22.49 -3.28
CA GLY A 162 17.20 22.81 -2.13
C GLY A 162 15.76 23.18 -2.50
N ALA A 163 15.42 23.25 -3.79
CA ALA A 163 14.07 23.50 -4.26
C ALA A 163 13.29 22.20 -4.50
N LEU A 164 12.03 22.17 -4.08
CA LEU A 164 11.11 21.08 -4.37
C LEU A 164 10.85 20.98 -5.87
N SER A 165 10.74 19.75 -6.37
CA SER A 165 10.23 19.52 -7.72
C SER A 165 8.77 19.99 -7.85
N PRO A 166 8.30 20.33 -9.07
CA PRO A 166 6.90 20.70 -9.28
C PRO A 166 5.90 19.66 -8.75
N LEU A 167 6.23 18.37 -8.85
CA LEU A 167 5.40 17.30 -8.28
C LEU A 167 5.41 17.29 -6.76
N GLN A 168 6.55 17.50 -6.11
CA GLN A 168 6.59 17.60 -4.64
C GLN A 168 5.76 18.79 -4.15
N GLN A 169 5.89 19.95 -4.80
CA GLN A 169 5.12 21.14 -4.47
C GLN A 169 3.61 20.90 -4.66
N ALA A 170 3.20 20.38 -5.81
CA ALA A 170 1.80 20.08 -6.08
C ALA A 170 1.22 19.03 -5.11
N PHE A 171 2.02 18.04 -4.70
CA PHE A 171 1.57 17.05 -3.70
C PHE A 171 1.27 17.69 -2.35
N ILE A 172 1.99 18.75 -1.96
CA ILE A 172 1.71 19.52 -0.74
C ILE A 172 0.44 20.35 -0.93
N GLU A 173 0.36 21.10 -2.02
CA GLU A 173 -0.76 22.03 -2.29
C GLU A 173 -2.12 21.33 -2.42
N HIS A 174 -2.11 20.10 -2.94
CA HIS A 174 -3.32 19.30 -3.14
C HIS A 174 -3.58 18.28 -2.01
N ASP A 175 -2.80 18.28 -0.94
CA ASP A 175 -2.90 17.29 0.14
C ASP A 175 -2.88 15.84 -0.40
N ALA A 176 -1.93 15.56 -1.31
CA ALA A 176 -1.83 14.31 -2.06
C ALA A 176 -1.13 13.19 -1.28
N PHE A 177 -1.17 13.24 0.05
CA PHE A 177 -0.65 12.23 0.95
C PHE A 177 -1.28 12.39 2.34
N GLN A 178 -1.15 11.36 3.18
CA GLN A 178 -1.51 11.44 4.60
C GLN A 178 -0.36 10.88 5.43
N CYS A 179 -0.29 9.56 5.64
CA CYS A 179 0.80 8.93 6.39
C CYS A 179 2.19 9.08 5.74
N GLY A 180 2.24 9.53 4.48
CA GLY A 180 3.48 9.76 3.74
C GLY A 180 4.19 8.50 3.22
N TYR A 181 3.74 7.29 3.61
CA TYR A 181 4.51 6.07 3.33
C TYR A 181 4.57 5.71 1.83
N CYS A 182 3.48 5.89 1.09
CA CYS A 182 3.48 5.65 -0.36
C CYS A 182 4.05 6.81 -1.17
N THR A 183 4.17 8.01 -0.58
CA THR A 183 4.49 9.27 -1.28
C THR A 183 5.80 9.20 -2.08
N PRO A 184 6.91 8.62 -1.57
CA PRO A 184 8.13 8.45 -2.37
C PRO A 184 7.90 7.70 -3.68
N GLY A 185 7.20 6.56 -3.62
CA GLY A 185 6.88 5.77 -4.80
C GLY A 185 5.93 6.52 -5.74
N GLN A 186 4.94 7.23 -5.21
CA GLN A 186 4.01 8.05 -5.99
C GLN A 186 4.74 9.16 -6.76
N LEU A 187 5.66 9.89 -6.11
CA LEU A 187 6.42 10.97 -6.74
C LEU A 187 7.36 10.45 -7.84
N CYS A 188 8.09 9.36 -7.59
CA CYS A 188 8.92 8.72 -8.61
C CYS A 188 8.07 8.23 -9.80
N SER A 189 6.94 7.56 -9.54
CA SER A 189 6.05 7.09 -10.59
C SER A 189 5.44 8.22 -11.41
N ALA A 190 4.95 9.28 -10.75
CA ALA A 190 4.39 10.44 -11.42
C ALA A 190 5.43 11.15 -12.30
N THR A 191 6.67 11.26 -11.82
CA THR A 191 7.77 11.85 -12.58
C THR A 191 8.02 11.06 -13.88
N ALA A 192 8.16 9.74 -13.79
CA ALA A 192 8.39 8.91 -14.97
C ALA A 192 7.15 8.84 -15.88
N MET A 193 5.94 8.72 -15.35
CA MET A 193 4.74 8.60 -16.19
C MET A 193 4.50 9.87 -17.02
N LEU A 194 4.82 11.06 -16.49
CA LEU A 194 4.73 12.30 -17.26
C LEU A 194 5.69 12.29 -18.44
N ASN A 195 6.90 11.75 -18.26
CA ASN A 195 7.86 11.57 -19.34
C ASN A 195 7.40 10.50 -20.34
N GLU A 196 6.85 9.38 -19.86
CA GLU A 196 6.28 8.31 -20.70
C GLU A 196 5.15 8.86 -21.60
N PHE A 197 4.23 9.64 -21.03
CA PHE A 197 3.15 10.29 -21.77
C PHE A 197 3.69 11.32 -22.78
N ALA A 198 4.66 12.15 -22.37
CA ALA A 198 5.31 13.12 -23.26
C ALA A 198 6.06 12.44 -24.43
N ALA A 199 6.57 11.22 -24.22
CA ALA A 199 7.16 10.38 -25.26
C ALA A 199 6.12 9.65 -26.13
N GLY A 200 4.83 9.79 -25.82
CA GLY A 200 3.72 9.21 -26.58
C GLY A 200 3.41 7.74 -26.26
N ALA A 201 3.90 7.22 -25.13
CA ALA A 201 3.59 5.85 -24.73
C ALA A 201 2.09 5.71 -24.40
N ALA A 202 1.42 4.71 -24.99
CA ALA A 202 0.04 4.34 -24.66
C ALA A 202 -0.06 3.68 -23.27
N SER A 203 -1.25 3.72 -22.68
CA SER A 203 -1.64 2.94 -21.49
C SER A 203 -2.85 2.06 -21.78
N ALA A 204 -3.33 1.29 -20.81
CA ALA A 204 -4.57 0.53 -20.98
C ALA A 204 -5.82 1.41 -21.11
N ALA A 205 -5.75 2.69 -20.73
CA ALA A 205 -6.82 3.66 -20.90
C ALA A 205 -6.79 4.34 -22.29
N THR A 206 -5.74 4.12 -23.08
CA THR A 206 -5.63 4.70 -24.43
C THR A 206 -6.55 3.97 -25.40
N GLY A 207 -7.49 4.71 -26.01
CA GLY A 207 -8.50 4.12 -26.90
C GLY A 207 -7.94 3.43 -28.15
N ASP A 208 -6.89 3.98 -28.78
CA ASP A 208 -6.15 3.32 -29.85
C ASP A 208 -4.65 3.31 -29.52
N VAL A 209 -4.14 2.14 -29.14
CA VAL A 209 -2.74 1.90 -28.77
C VAL A 209 -1.75 2.10 -29.92
N ARG A 210 -2.22 2.20 -31.17
CA ARG A 210 -1.36 2.52 -32.32
C ARG A 210 -1.14 4.02 -32.48
N SER A 211 -1.91 4.84 -31.78
CA SER A 211 -1.87 6.30 -31.84
C SER A 211 -1.26 6.88 -30.57
N ARG A 212 -0.63 8.05 -30.69
CA ARG A 212 -0.16 8.80 -29.53
C ARG A 212 -1.37 9.31 -28.73
N PRO A 213 -1.43 9.11 -27.40
CA PRO A 213 -2.50 9.69 -26.58
C PRO A 213 -2.56 11.21 -26.75
N ALA A 214 -3.75 11.73 -27.09
CA ALA A 214 -3.94 13.16 -27.37
C ALA A 214 -3.96 14.02 -26.10
N GLN A 215 -4.44 13.48 -24.98
CA GLN A 215 -4.56 14.18 -23.71
C GLN A 215 -4.26 13.25 -22.54
N LEU A 216 -3.62 13.80 -21.50
CA LEU A 216 -3.48 13.12 -20.23
C LEU A 216 -4.74 13.37 -19.38
N SER A 217 -5.78 12.58 -19.64
CA SER A 217 -7.04 12.62 -18.88
C SER A 217 -6.86 12.07 -17.45
N ASP A 218 -7.85 12.30 -16.57
CA ASP A 218 -7.84 11.71 -15.24
C ASP A 218 -7.77 10.17 -15.29
N ASP A 219 -8.42 9.53 -16.27
CA ASP A 219 -8.39 8.07 -16.43
C ASP A 219 -7.01 7.57 -16.87
N GLU A 220 -6.32 8.31 -17.74
CA GLU A 220 -4.92 8.03 -18.09
C GLU A 220 -4.00 8.16 -16.87
N ILE A 221 -4.19 9.19 -16.03
CA ILE A 221 -3.41 9.35 -14.79
C ILE A 221 -3.68 8.20 -13.83
N ARG A 222 -4.96 7.84 -13.60
CA ARG A 222 -5.34 6.72 -12.73
C ARG A 222 -4.72 5.41 -13.20
N GLU A 223 -4.85 5.11 -14.48
CA GLU A 223 -4.30 3.88 -15.07
C GLU A 223 -2.77 3.83 -14.91
N ARG A 224 -2.07 4.91 -15.29
CA ARG A 224 -0.60 4.96 -15.22
C ARG A 224 -0.05 4.94 -13.80
N MET A 225 -0.82 5.39 -12.82
CA MET A 225 -0.45 5.42 -11.40
C MET A 225 -0.97 4.21 -10.61
N SER A 226 -1.74 3.31 -11.24
CA SER A 226 -2.39 2.16 -10.58
C SER A 226 -1.42 1.19 -9.89
N GLY A 227 -0.15 1.16 -10.32
CA GLY A 227 0.92 0.37 -9.70
C GLY A 227 1.40 0.88 -8.32
N ASN A 228 0.92 2.03 -7.84
CA ASN A 228 1.30 2.62 -6.55
C ASN A 228 0.11 2.68 -5.59
N LEU A 229 0.08 1.77 -4.63
CA LEU A 229 -1.02 1.65 -3.67
C LEU A 229 -0.90 2.68 -2.53
N CYS A 230 -2.03 3.31 -2.21
CA CYS A 230 -2.22 4.23 -1.08
C CYS A 230 -3.35 3.72 -0.19
N ARG A 231 -3.03 3.21 1.00
CA ARG A 231 -4.06 2.72 1.94
C ARG A 231 -4.85 3.84 2.61
N CYS A 232 -4.27 5.02 2.73
CA CYS A 232 -4.94 6.23 3.22
C CYS A 232 -6.03 6.74 2.25
N GLY A 233 -6.01 6.29 0.98
CA GLY A 233 -7.01 6.68 -0.01
C GLY A 233 -6.84 8.08 -0.60
N ALA A 234 -5.62 8.64 -0.60
CA ALA A 234 -5.34 9.97 -1.16
C ALA A 234 -5.39 10.06 -2.70
N TYR A 235 -5.92 9.05 -3.40
CA TYR A 235 -5.86 8.95 -4.86
C TYR A 235 -6.49 10.14 -5.60
N PRO A 236 -7.67 10.67 -5.22
CA PRO A 236 -8.23 11.83 -5.91
C PRO A 236 -7.29 13.06 -5.88
N ASN A 237 -6.64 13.28 -4.74
CA ASN A 237 -5.69 14.36 -4.53
C ASN A 237 -4.38 14.13 -5.29
N ILE A 238 -3.90 12.88 -5.35
CA ILE A 238 -2.75 12.50 -6.19
C ILE A 238 -3.02 12.79 -7.66
N VAL A 239 -4.20 12.41 -8.18
CA VAL A 239 -4.60 12.71 -9.56
C VAL A 239 -4.66 14.22 -9.79
N ALA A 240 -5.25 14.98 -8.87
CA ALA A 240 -5.32 16.44 -8.95
C ALA A 240 -3.93 17.09 -9.01
N ALA A 241 -2.99 16.65 -8.17
CA ALA A 241 -1.61 17.15 -8.15
C ALA A 241 -0.88 16.87 -9.48
N VAL A 242 -0.97 15.64 -10.00
CA VAL A 242 -0.33 15.27 -11.28
C VAL A 242 -0.91 16.09 -12.43
N ARG A 243 -2.23 16.26 -12.46
CA ARG A 243 -2.91 17.06 -13.48
C ARG A 243 -2.47 18.53 -13.44
N ALA A 244 -2.37 19.12 -12.25
CA ALA A 244 -1.92 20.50 -12.09
C ALA A 244 -0.50 20.70 -12.67
N VAL A 245 0.42 19.78 -12.38
CA VAL A 245 1.79 19.82 -12.94
C VAL A 245 1.80 19.65 -14.45
N HIS A 246 0.97 18.77 -15.00
CA HIS A 246 0.88 18.60 -16.46
C HIS A 246 0.36 19.86 -17.15
N ALA A 247 -0.71 20.46 -16.61
CA ALA A 247 -1.31 21.68 -17.16
C ALA A 247 -0.36 22.88 -17.12
N ALA A 248 0.48 23.00 -16.08
CA ALA A 248 1.46 24.09 -15.97
C ALA A 248 2.65 23.97 -16.93
N LYS A 249 2.84 22.81 -17.57
CA LYS A 249 3.90 22.56 -18.57
C LYS A 249 3.42 22.66 -20.02
N ALA A 250 2.12 22.63 -20.25
CA ALA A 250 1.49 22.73 -21.56
C ALA A 250 1.38 24.20 -22.00
#